data_AF-A0A3A4YX11-F1
#
_entry.id   AF-A0A3A4YX11-F1
#
_cell.length_a   1.000
_cell.length_b   1.000
_cell.length_c   1.000
_cell.angle_alpha   90.00
_cell.angle_beta   90.00
_cell.angle_gamma   90.00
#
_symmetry.space_group_name_H-M   'P 1'
#
loop_
_entity.id
_entity.type
_entity.pdbx_description
1 polymer ?
#
loop_
_entity_poly.entity_id
_entity_poly.type
_entity_poly.pdbx_seq_one_letter_code
_entity_poly.pdbx_strand_id
1 'polypeptide(L)'
;MGQKFDPVTIEILWRRLISIVDEADTTVARTAFSSLLRDAHDYTCMFTDRHGRELAQGSFATPGQSGAMALGIKKLVRALPLEAYKPGDVFITNDPWALAGHLNDVCVLSPIFYKDRLTAFTACVFHHSDIGGRVSSDNHDVYEDGLFIPLVKLYDGGVLNDALIQMIRWNVRTPDEVTGDIRSQIAANHVCAAKIGQMLDEYGLDGLDDLAEEVIGRTERSMREAIKKVPDGIYRAQGIVEQIEGKEDITIKVAVHLKGSDIMVDMEGSSPQVDWGGNVVYNFTYAYVFMAMKSMFEPDIPNNDGCTAPISMKAPEGSVVNCKFPAAVAARMQIGHFITEIVYRAMAEPLPHRVIAGSGGTPATMNVLYGRRNDGRRFHSVRIRGGGMGASARRDGEYCYIFPANGANTPVEIFESDTPLLVEKRELLTDSGGPGRMKGGLGRRMILKVPDDSYAPIPPVYLGIQAGRYRYPPEGLFGGWAGAKASFLVNGNPGNPYGLTRLNPGDIVVMDAAGGGGYGSPLERNPECVSEDVREGYISLAAARDHYGVVLRGDDLRVDPDATSQLRTSLKTG
;
A
#
# COMPACT_ATOMS: atom_id res chain seq x y z
N MET A 1 21.15 1.43 36.13
CA MET A 1 22.01 1.04 34.99
C MET A 1 21.19 0.06 34.18
N GLY A 2 20.89 0.36 32.91
CA GLY A 2 20.09 -0.53 32.07
C GLY A 2 20.76 -1.88 31.85
N GLN A 3 19.95 -2.92 31.67
CA GLN A 3 20.41 -4.26 31.34
C GLN A 3 21.18 -4.23 30.01
N LYS A 4 22.37 -4.84 29.98
CA LYS A 4 23.16 -4.99 28.76
C LYS A 4 22.92 -6.38 28.18
N PHE A 5 22.62 -6.43 26.88
CA PHE A 5 22.43 -7.67 26.13
C PHE A 5 23.71 -8.01 25.36
N ASP A 6 24.14 -9.27 25.42
CA ASP A 6 25.17 -9.77 24.51
C ASP A 6 24.60 -9.94 23.08
N PRO A 7 25.46 -10.04 22.05
CA PRO A 7 25.01 -10.13 20.65
C PRO A 7 24.13 -11.33 20.32
N VAL A 8 24.23 -12.44 21.05
CA VAL A 8 23.40 -13.63 20.80
C VAL A 8 22.01 -13.40 21.42
N THR A 9 21.97 -12.94 22.67
CA THR A 9 20.71 -12.66 23.36
C THR A 9 19.87 -11.61 22.62
N ILE A 10 20.49 -10.53 22.14
CA ILE A 10 19.74 -9.47 21.42
C ILE A 10 19.13 -9.98 20.10
N GLU A 11 19.83 -10.82 19.33
CA GLU A 11 19.28 -11.38 18.09
C GLU A 11 18.09 -12.30 18.39
N ILE A 12 18.20 -13.14 19.43
CA ILE A 12 17.10 -14.02 19.87
C ILE A 12 15.89 -13.19 20.30
N LEU A 13 16.08 -12.19 21.16
CA LEU A 13 15.00 -11.34 21.65
C LEU A 13 14.35 -10.56 20.51
N TRP A 14 15.14 -9.99 19.58
CA TRP A 14 14.61 -9.23 18.45
C TRP A 14 13.80 -10.12 17.49
N ARG A 15 14.30 -11.31 17.15
CA ARG A 15 13.53 -12.30 16.38
C ARG A 15 12.24 -12.69 17.09
N ARG A 16 12.28 -12.79 18.42
CA ARG A 16 11.09 -13.05 19.24
C ARG A 16 10.07 -11.92 19.15
N LEU A 17 10.49 -10.65 19.22
CA LEU A 17 9.59 -9.51 19.04
C LEU A 17 8.83 -9.56 17.72
N ILE A 18 9.52 -9.87 16.61
CA ILE A 18 8.91 -9.99 15.27
C ILE A 18 7.92 -11.17 15.24
N SER A 19 8.35 -12.33 15.73
CA SER A 19 7.51 -13.53 15.79
C SER A 19 6.22 -13.33 16.59
N ILE A 20 6.24 -12.48 17.62
CA ILE A 20 5.04 -12.15 18.41
C ILE A 20 4.01 -11.40 17.55
N VAL A 21 4.47 -10.46 16.71
CA VAL A 21 3.57 -9.72 15.83
C VAL A 21 3.06 -10.59 14.69
N ASP A 22 3.90 -11.46 14.12
CA ASP A 22 3.47 -12.41 13.09
C ASP A 22 2.40 -13.40 13.63
N GLU A 23 2.42 -13.73 14.93
CA GLU A 23 1.37 -14.51 15.57
C GLU A 23 0.06 -13.72 15.73
N ALA A 24 0.14 -12.41 15.97
CA ALA A 24 -1.02 -11.52 15.93
C ALA A 24 -1.58 -11.44 14.49
N ASP A 25 -0.74 -11.27 13.47
CA ASP A 25 -1.14 -11.30 12.06
C ASP A 25 -1.85 -12.61 11.69
N THR A 26 -1.32 -13.74 12.15
CA THR A 26 -1.93 -15.06 11.92
C THR A 26 -3.31 -15.17 12.58
N THR A 27 -3.50 -14.52 13.73
CA THR A 27 -4.80 -14.45 14.40
C THR A 27 -5.79 -13.71 13.50
N VAL A 28 -5.41 -12.54 12.97
CA VAL A 28 -6.25 -11.76 12.04
C VAL A 28 -6.70 -12.59 10.86
N ALA A 29 -5.76 -13.24 10.17
CA ALA A 29 -6.05 -14.05 8.98
C ALA A 29 -7.03 -15.21 9.26
N ARG A 30 -7.17 -15.64 10.52
CA ARG A 30 -8.06 -16.74 10.91
C ARG A 30 -9.38 -16.28 11.52
N THR A 31 -9.46 -15.05 12.03
CA THR A 31 -10.65 -14.53 12.72
C THR A 31 -11.36 -13.40 12.00
N ALA A 32 -10.74 -12.81 10.96
CA ALA A 32 -11.38 -11.78 10.15
C ALA A 32 -12.57 -12.34 9.35
N PHE A 33 -13.59 -11.50 9.21
CA PHE A 33 -14.84 -11.81 8.53
C PHE A 33 -14.77 -11.41 7.05
N SER A 34 -14.18 -10.25 6.75
CA SER A 34 -14.04 -9.77 5.37
C SER A 34 -12.89 -10.48 4.63
N SER A 35 -13.13 -10.80 3.36
CA SER A 35 -12.10 -11.39 2.47
C SER A 35 -10.92 -10.44 2.22
N LEU A 36 -11.14 -9.13 2.38
CA LEU A 36 -10.11 -8.11 2.25
C LEU A 36 -9.00 -8.29 3.31
N LEU A 37 -9.40 -8.64 4.53
CA LEU A 37 -8.45 -8.90 5.60
C LEU A 37 -7.97 -10.36 5.55
N ARG A 38 -8.92 -11.31 5.51
CA ARG A 38 -8.63 -12.76 5.56
C ARG A 38 -7.75 -13.24 4.40
N ASP A 39 -8.07 -12.82 3.18
CA ASP A 39 -7.44 -13.34 1.96
C ASP A 39 -6.46 -12.35 1.35
N ALA A 40 -6.78 -11.05 1.33
CA ALA A 40 -5.94 -10.02 0.71
C ALA A 40 -4.91 -9.39 1.67
N HIS A 41 -4.99 -9.65 2.98
CA HIS A 41 -4.04 -9.20 3.99
C HIS A 41 -3.87 -7.66 4.07
N ASP A 42 -4.95 -6.90 3.87
CA ASP A 42 -4.90 -5.42 3.97
C ASP A 42 -5.05 -4.93 5.43
N TYR A 43 -4.07 -5.31 6.24
CA TYR A 43 -3.98 -4.93 7.65
C TYR A 43 -2.54 -4.85 8.12
N THR A 44 -2.35 -4.24 9.29
CA THR A 44 -1.07 -4.19 9.97
C THR A 44 -1.27 -4.38 11.47
N CYS A 45 -0.50 -5.27 12.09
CA CYS A 45 -0.32 -5.33 13.54
C CYS A 45 1.06 -4.80 13.93
N MET A 46 1.15 -4.21 15.12
CA MET A 46 2.39 -3.73 15.72
C MET A 46 2.31 -3.67 17.25
N PHE A 47 3.47 -3.48 17.89
CA PHE A 47 3.52 -2.97 19.25
C PHE A 47 4.67 -1.98 19.45
N THR A 48 4.51 -1.17 20.49
CA THR A 48 5.42 -0.12 20.89
C THR A 48 5.98 -0.39 22.27
N ASP A 49 7.01 0.34 22.66
CA ASP A 49 7.37 0.50 24.07
C ASP A 49 6.30 1.33 24.84
N ARG A 50 6.50 1.53 26.14
CA ARG A 50 5.61 2.35 26.99
C ARG A 50 5.53 3.83 26.57
N HIS A 51 6.42 4.30 25.70
CA HIS A 51 6.49 5.68 25.21
C HIS A 51 5.94 5.85 23.79
N GLY A 52 5.37 4.79 23.21
CA GLY A 52 4.81 4.78 21.87
C GLY A 52 5.83 4.70 20.75
N ARG A 53 7.09 4.34 21.04
CA ARG A 53 8.08 4.06 19.98
C ARG A 53 7.85 2.66 19.46
N GLU A 54 7.60 2.54 18.16
CA GLU A 54 7.42 1.24 17.50
C GLU A 54 8.66 0.36 17.73
N LEU A 55 8.42 -0.89 18.14
CA LEU A 55 9.45 -1.90 18.36
C LEU A 55 9.45 -2.98 17.29
N ALA A 56 8.26 -3.42 16.91
CA ALA A 56 8.07 -4.38 15.85
C ALA A 56 6.68 -4.22 15.23
N GLN A 57 6.60 -4.64 13.98
CA GLN A 57 5.39 -4.72 13.18
C GLN A 57 5.40 -6.04 12.39
N GLY A 58 4.23 -6.40 11.86
CA GLY A 58 4.04 -7.62 11.09
C GLY A 58 4.92 -7.67 9.85
N SER A 59 5.41 -8.86 9.49
CA SER A 59 6.27 -9.04 8.31
C SER A 59 5.56 -8.68 6.99
N PHE A 60 4.23 -8.74 6.97
CA PHE A 60 3.38 -8.40 5.84
C PHE A 60 2.61 -7.08 6.04
N ALA A 61 3.14 -6.17 6.86
CA ALA A 61 2.51 -4.87 7.10
C ALA A 61 2.49 -3.97 5.87
N THR A 62 1.35 -3.32 5.62
CA THR A 62 1.19 -2.34 4.55
C THR A 62 1.92 -1.03 4.89
N PRO A 63 2.78 -0.49 4.01
CA PRO A 63 3.54 0.74 4.28
C PRO A 63 2.67 1.93 4.68
N GLY A 64 1.55 2.14 3.99
CA GLY A 64 0.63 3.26 4.28
C GLY A 64 0.02 3.20 5.69
N GLN A 65 -0.21 2.00 6.22
CA GLN A 65 -0.73 1.79 7.58
C GLN A 65 0.39 1.85 8.60
N SER A 66 1.43 1.01 8.44
CA SER A 66 2.57 0.92 9.36
C SER A 66 3.32 2.22 9.53
N GLY A 67 3.74 2.86 8.43
CA GLY A 67 4.50 4.10 8.47
C GLY A 67 3.70 5.28 9.05
N ALA A 68 2.39 5.31 8.80
CA ALA A 68 1.52 6.33 9.39
C ALA A 68 1.28 6.08 10.89
N MET A 69 1.11 4.82 11.28
CA MET A 69 0.97 4.42 12.68
C MET A 69 2.22 4.70 13.52
N ALA A 70 3.42 4.59 12.95
CA ALA A 70 4.67 4.93 13.65
C ALA A 70 4.63 6.36 14.24
N LEU A 71 4.06 7.32 13.49
CA LEU A 71 3.81 8.68 13.99
C LEU A 71 2.53 8.77 14.83
N GLY A 72 1.45 8.14 14.36
CA GLY A 72 0.12 8.26 14.94
C GLY A 72 0.01 7.68 16.34
N ILE A 73 0.41 6.42 16.53
CA ILE A 73 0.34 5.73 17.82
C ILE A 73 1.18 6.46 18.86
N LYS A 74 2.40 6.88 18.50
CA LYS A 74 3.27 7.66 19.39
C LYS A 74 2.59 8.95 19.89
N LYS A 75 1.84 9.65 19.03
CA LYS A 75 1.07 10.84 19.42
C LYS A 75 -0.13 10.48 20.29
N LEU A 76 -0.90 9.45 19.90
CA LEU A 76 -2.10 9.02 20.61
C LEU A 76 -1.78 8.54 22.03
N VAL A 77 -0.76 7.70 22.20
CA VAL A 77 -0.41 7.17 23.54
C VAL A 77 0.11 8.28 24.47
N ARG A 78 0.76 9.31 23.90
CA ARG A 78 1.28 10.47 24.65
C ARG A 78 0.24 11.55 24.90
N ALA A 79 -0.96 11.44 24.31
CA ALA A 79 -2.05 12.40 24.52
C ALA A 79 -2.68 12.26 25.91
N LEU A 80 -2.51 11.09 26.56
CA LEU A 80 -2.95 10.83 27.92
C LEU A 80 -1.74 10.56 28.83
N PRO A 81 -1.81 10.96 30.12
CA PRO A 81 -0.78 10.56 31.08
C PRO A 81 -0.78 9.03 31.25
N LEU A 82 0.37 8.44 31.56
CA LEU A 82 0.54 6.98 31.63
C LEU A 82 -0.39 6.35 32.69
N GLU A 83 -0.73 7.10 33.72
CA GLU A 83 -1.63 6.69 34.82
C GLU A 83 -3.11 6.66 34.42
N ALA A 84 -3.47 7.22 33.26
CA ALA A 84 -4.84 7.18 32.75
C ALA A 84 -5.22 5.80 32.18
N TYR A 85 -4.23 5.00 31.79
CA TYR A 85 -4.44 3.66 31.24
C TYR A 85 -4.68 2.64 32.35
N LYS A 86 -5.62 1.71 32.11
CA LYS A 86 -5.94 0.62 33.04
C LYS A 86 -5.85 -0.74 32.32
N PRO A 87 -5.54 -1.83 33.05
CA PRO A 87 -5.70 -3.18 32.52
C PRO A 87 -7.12 -3.39 31.98
N GLY A 88 -7.23 -3.94 30.77
CA GLY A 88 -8.52 -4.18 30.10
C GLY A 88 -9.09 -2.98 29.34
N ASP A 89 -8.41 -1.83 29.32
CA ASP A 89 -8.78 -0.75 28.40
C ASP A 89 -8.52 -1.18 26.94
N VAL A 90 -9.41 -0.76 26.04
CA VAL A 90 -9.22 -0.86 24.59
C VAL A 90 -9.74 0.43 23.96
N PHE A 91 -8.96 1.01 23.06
CA PHE A 91 -9.29 2.24 22.35
C PHE A 91 -9.55 1.95 20.87
N ILE A 92 -10.40 2.76 20.26
CA ILE A 92 -10.71 2.70 18.83
C ILE A 92 -10.73 4.11 18.24
N THR A 93 -10.27 4.24 17.00
CA THR A 93 -10.34 5.47 16.19
C THR A 93 -10.10 5.15 14.72
N ASN A 94 -10.62 5.97 13.81
CA ASN A 94 -10.25 5.96 12.40
C ASN A 94 -9.90 7.37 11.89
N ASP A 95 -9.49 8.27 12.79
CA ASP A 95 -9.14 9.64 12.47
C ASP A 95 -8.02 9.69 11.40
N PRO A 96 -8.32 10.16 10.17
CA PRO A 96 -7.35 10.22 9.09
C PRO A 96 -6.12 11.05 9.44
N TRP A 97 -6.29 12.18 10.14
CA TRP A 97 -5.19 13.10 10.47
C TRP A 97 -4.33 12.60 11.63
N ALA A 98 -4.81 11.64 12.41
CA ALA A 98 -4.04 10.97 13.44
C ALA A 98 -3.35 9.68 12.96
N LEU A 99 -3.92 8.99 11.97
CA LEU A 99 -3.55 7.62 11.60
C LEU A 99 -3.29 7.47 10.10
N ALA A 100 -3.80 6.39 9.49
CA ALA A 100 -3.49 5.91 8.15
C ALA A 100 -4.22 6.66 7.04
N GLY A 101 -4.84 7.81 7.33
CA GLY A 101 -5.21 8.80 6.31
C GLY A 101 -6.54 8.63 5.59
N HIS A 102 -7.37 7.65 5.93
CA HIS A 102 -8.78 7.60 5.51
C HIS A 102 -9.64 6.86 6.53
N LEU A 103 -10.96 6.97 6.42
CA LEU A 103 -11.88 6.46 7.44
C LEU A 103 -11.99 4.93 7.46
N ASN A 104 -11.72 4.26 6.33
CA ASN A 104 -11.80 2.80 6.28
C ASN A 104 -10.70 2.12 7.11
N ASP A 105 -9.57 2.79 7.36
CA ASP A 105 -8.50 2.27 8.21
C ASP A 105 -8.84 2.51 9.69
N VAL A 106 -9.46 1.51 10.33
CA VAL A 106 -9.83 1.58 11.74
C VAL A 106 -8.71 1.00 12.59
N CYS A 107 -8.21 1.80 13.53
CA CYS A 107 -7.22 1.41 14.51
C CYS A 107 -7.88 0.96 15.82
N VAL A 108 -7.42 -0.18 16.34
CA VAL A 108 -7.72 -0.63 17.71
C VAL A 108 -6.41 -0.73 18.48
N LEU A 109 -6.34 -0.04 19.62
CA LEU A 109 -5.15 0.12 20.46
C LEU A 109 -5.42 -0.41 21.87
N SER A 110 -4.47 -1.17 22.42
CA SER A 110 -4.58 -1.74 23.77
C SER A 110 -3.28 -1.53 24.56
N PRO A 111 -3.33 -1.02 25.80
CA PRO A 111 -2.18 -1.01 26.69
C PRO A 111 -1.84 -2.43 27.13
N ILE A 112 -0.54 -2.70 27.28
CA ILE A 112 -0.01 -3.99 27.73
C ILE A 112 0.54 -3.80 29.14
N PHE A 113 -0.05 -4.53 30.08
CA PHE A 113 0.39 -4.55 31.47
C PHE A 113 1.14 -5.85 31.77
N TYR A 114 2.26 -5.72 32.47
CA TYR A 114 3.02 -6.84 33.01
C TYR A 114 3.37 -6.54 34.47
N LYS A 115 3.03 -7.45 35.39
CA LYS A 115 3.17 -7.28 36.85
C LYS A 115 2.61 -5.92 37.34
N ASP A 116 1.38 -5.61 36.92
CA ASP A 116 0.64 -4.38 37.22
C ASP A 116 1.33 -3.07 36.77
N ARG A 117 2.28 -3.16 35.85
CA ARG A 117 2.96 -2.01 35.26
C ARG A 117 2.67 -1.92 33.77
N LEU A 118 2.38 -0.71 33.29
CA LEU A 118 2.28 -0.44 31.87
C LEU A 118 3.67 -0.62 31.22
N THR A 119 3.77 -1.58 30.29
CA THR A 119 5.04 -1.98 29.67
C THR A 119 5.11 -1.60 28.20
N ALA A 120 3.98 -1.60 27.51
CA ALA A 120 3.90 -1.41 26.06
C ALA A 120 2.48 -1.05 25.63
N PHE A 121 2.31 -0.79 24.33
CA PHE A 121 1.02 -0.74 23.68
C PHE A 121 1.05 -1.63 22.44
N THR A 122 -0.05 -2.30 22.13
CA THR A 122 -0.25 -2.98 20.83
C THR A 122 -1.35 -2.29 20.07
N ALA A 123 -1.17 -2.18 18.76
CA ALA A 123 -2.14 -1.59 17.87
C ALA A 123 -2.26 -2.43 16.60
N CYS A 124 -3.46 -2.48 16.06
CA CYS A 124 -3.68 -2.98 14.71
C CYS A 124 -4.61 -2.06 13.94
N VAL A 125 -4.32 -1.88 12.66
CA VAL A 125 -5.15 -1.12 11.71
C VAL A 125 -5.62 -2.06 10.63
N PHE A 126 -6.93 -2.15 10.47
CA PHE A 126 -7.57 -2.95 9.44
C PHE A 126 -8.25 -2.02 8.47
N HIS A 127 -8.14 -2.31 7.18
CA HIS A 127 -8.97 -1.67 6.18
C HIS A 127 -10.36 -2.33 6.21
N HIS A 128 -11.32 -1.69 6.89
CA HIS A 128 -12.70 -2.14 6.94
C HIS A 128 -13.34 -1.95 5.57
N SER A 129 -14.02 -2.99 5.09
CA SER A 129 -14.66 -2.98 3.78
C SER A 129 -15.69 -1.85 3.66
N ASP A 130 -16.34 -1.48 4.76
CA ASP A 130 -17.44 -0.54 4.79
C ASP A 130 -17.41 0.34 6.04
N ILE A 131 -17.39 1.66 5.82
CA ILE A 131 -17.44 2.68 6.88
C ILE A 131 -18.65 3.61 6.71
N GLY A 132 -19.65 3.19 5.93
CA GLY A 132 -20.78 4.06 5.58
C GLY A 132 -20.41 5.04 4.48
N GLY A 133 -20.96 6.26 4.53
CA GLY A 133 -20.62 7.32 3.58
C GLY A 133 -20.97 7.03 2.12
N ARG A 134 -20.40 7.79 1.19
CA ARG A 134 -20.51 7.60 -0.26
C ARG A 134 -19.25 6.93 -0.77
N VAL A 135 -19.43 5.81 -1.47
CA VAL A 135 -18.35 4.95 -2.02
C VAL A 135 -17.63 5.57 -3.23
N SER A 136 -18.00 6.80 -3.60
CA SER A 136 -17.45 7.50 -4.75
C SER A 136 -16.16 8.23 -4.39
N SER A 137 -15.31 8.53 -5.37
CA SER A 137 -14.07 9.29 -5.15
C SER A 137 -14.21 10.78 -5.42
N ASP A 138 -15.32 11.22 -5.99
CA ASP A 138 -15.68 12.63 -6.17
C ASP A 138 -16.35 13.25 -4.92
N ASN A 139 -16.07 12.72 -3.71
CA ASN A 139 -16.50 13.30 -2.43
C ASN A 139 -15.77 14.62 -2.15
N HIS A 140 -16.44 15.61 -1.58
CA HIS A 140 -15.85 16.94 -1.35
C HIS A 140 -15.28 17.12 0.05
N ASP A 141 -15.92 16.53 1.05
CA ASP A 141 -15.47 16.54 2.43
C ASP A 141 -15.48 15.14 3.07
N VAL A 142 -14.77 15.00 4.19
CA VAL A 142 -14.64 13.73 4.92
C VAL A 142 -15.98 13.25 5.52
N TYR A 143 -16.99 14.12 5.62
CA TYR A 143 -18.31 13.73 6.11
C TYR A 143 -19.07 12.92 5.06
N GLU A 144 -18.81 13.15 3.77
CA GLU A 144 -19.25 12.26 2.69
C GLU A 144 -18.55 10.91 2.74
N ASP A 145 -17.29 10.84 3.18
CA ASP A 145 -16.49 9.60 3.17
C ASP A 145 -17.05 8.53 4.13
N GLY A 146 -17.68 8.92 5.23
CA GLY A 146 -18.41 8.01 6.12
C GLY A 146 -18.27 8.29 7.60
N LEU A 147 -18.35 7.23 8.40
CA LEU A 147 -18.35 7.30 9.86
C LEU A 147 -16.97 7.70 10.37
N PHE A 148 -16.89 8.85 11.02
CA PHE A 148 -15.73 9.27 11.78
C PHE A 148 -15.84 8.82 13.24
N ILE A 149 -14.88 8.03 13.70
CA ILE A 149 -14.73 7.54 15.06
C ILE A 149 -13.54 8.28 15.70
N PRO A 150 -13.78 9.27 16.59
CA PRO A 150 -12.70 9.90 17.33
C PRO A 150 -12.05 8.90 18.29
N LEU A 151 -10.89 9.24 18.87
CA LEU A 151 -10.27 8.39 19.89
C LEU A 151 -11.17 8.25 21.12
N VAL A 152 -11.75 7.05 21.27
CA VAL A 152 -12.67 6.71 22.37
C VAL A 152 -12.35 5.33 22.94
N LYS A 153 -12.81 5.07 24.16
CA LYS A 153 -12.75 3.73 24.75
C LYS A 153 -13.80 2.82 24.13
N LEU A 154 -13.34 1.73 23.54
CA LEU A 154 -14.14 0.57 23.16
C LEU A 154 -14.38 -0.36 24.36
N TYR A 155 -13.37 -0.53 25.21
CA TYR A 155 -13.49 -1.15 26.53
C TYR A 155 -12.93 -0.21 27.59
N ASP A 156 -13.64 -0.06 28.71
CA ASP A 156 -13.16 0.64 29.91
C ASP A 156 -12.96 -0.39 31.02
N GLY A 157 -11.72 -0.73 31.33
CA GLY A 157 -11.37 -1.74 32.33
C GLY A 157 -12.04 -3.10 32.09
N GLY A 158 -12.15 -3.55 30.84
CA GLY A 158 -12.78 -4.82 30.48
C GLY A 158 -14.30 -4.77 30.26
N VAL A 159 -14.94 -3.61 30.42
CA VAL A 159 -16.38 -3.44 30.12
C VAL A 159 -16.56 -2.85 28.71
N LEU A 160 -17.26 -3.58 27.84
CA LEU A 160 -17.55 -3.15 26.46
C LEU A 160 -18.47 -1.92 26.44
N ASN A 161 -18.15 -0.97 25.57
CA ASN A 161 -19.04 0.15 25.25
C ASN A 161 -20.08 -0.27 24.20
N ASP A 162 -21.19 -0.86 24.64
CA ASP A 162 -22.26 -1.33 23.76
C ASP A 162 -22.88 -0.20 22.92
N ALA A 163 -23.00 1.01 23.47
CA ALA A 163 -23.55 2.15 22.75
C ALA A 163 -22.71 2.51 21.52
N LEU A 164 -21.38 2.49 21.66
CA LEU A 164 -20.45 2.71 20.55
C LEU A 164 -20.58 1.64 19.47
N ILE A 165 -20.67 0.37 19.87
CA ILE A 165 -20.88 -0.73 18.91
C ILE A 165 -22.21 -0.55 18.17
N GLN A 166 -23.29 -0.19 18.84
CA GLN A 166 -24.58 0.04 18.18
C GLN A 166 -24.51 1.23 17.22
N MET A 167 -23.82 2.31 17.60
CA MET A 167 -23.60 3.46 16.71
C MET A 167 -22.89 3.04 15.42
N ILE A 168 -21.80 2.26 15.53
CA ILE A 168 -21.08 1.75 14.36
C ILE A 168 -22.00 0.90 13.47
N ARG A 169 -22.72 -0.07 14.07
CA ARG A 169 -23.61 -0.98 13.35
C ARG A 169 -24.68 -0.26 12.53
N TRP A 170 -25.23 0.85 13.04
CA TRP A 170 -26.27 1.62 12.34
C TRP A 170 -25.75 2.53 11.23
N ASN A 171 -24.44 2.79 11.18
CA ASN A 171 -23.82 3.68 10.20
C ASN A 171 -23.10 2.94 9.07
N VAL A 172 -23.16 1.61 9.06
CA VAL A 172 -22.56 0.76 8.01
C VAL A 172 -23.61 -0.13 7.34
N ARG A 173 -23.32 -0.57 6.12
CA ARG A 173 -24.12 -1.48 5.27
C ARG A 173 -23.93 -2.95 5.66
N THR A 174 -22.75 -3.35 6.12
CA THR A 174 -22.39 -4.73 6.54
C THR A 174 -22.02 -4.82 8.03
N PRO A 175 -22.97 -4.58 8.95
CA PRO A 175 -22.68 -4.43 10.38
C PRO A 175 -22.05 -5.67 11.03
N ASP A 176 -22.42 -6.87 10.61
CA ASP A 176 -21.88 -8.10 11.19
C ASP A 176 -20.44 -8.37 10.75
N GLU A 177 -20.09 -7.99 9.51
CA GLU A 177 -18.71 -8.05 9.01
C GLU A 177 -17.83 -7.03 9.76
N VAL A 178 -18.24 -5.76 9.77
CA VAL A 178 -17.49 -4.68 10.45
C VAL A 178 -17.29 -4.98 11.94
N THR A 179 -18.33 -5.40 12.65
CA THR A 179 -18.19 -5.75 14.08
C THR A 179 -17.43 -7.04 14.32
N GLY A 180 -17.49 -8.00 13.39
CA GLY A 180 -16.63 -9.18 13.39
C GLY A 180 -15.15 -8.83 13.24
N ASP A 181 -14.83 -7.92 12.33
CA ASP A 181 -13.47 -7.44 12.09
C ASP A 181 -12.93 -6.63 13.28
N ILE A 182 -13.75 -5.77 13.91
CA ILE A 182 -13.36 -5.09 15.17
C ILE A 182 -13.04 -6.12 16.28
N ARG A 183 -13.80 -7.22 16.37
CA ARG A 183 -13.52 -8.30 17.34
C ARG A 183 -12.23 -9.04 17.00
N SER A 184 -11.95 -9.24 15.72
CA SER A 184 -10.68 -9.81 15.23
C SER A 184 -9.49 -8.92 15.64
N GLN A 185 -9.62 -7.59 15.55
CA GLN A 185 -8.61 -6.64 16.04
C GLN A 185 -8.33 -6.80 17.55
N ILE A 186 -9.40 -6.89 18.36
CA ILE A 186 -9.27 -7.10 19.81
C ILE A 186 -8.55 -8.43 20.11
N ALA A 187 -8.90 -9.50 19.38
CA ALA A 187 -8.26 -10.81 19.54
C ALA A 187 -6.76 -10.76 19.20
N ALA A 188 -6.38 -10.10 18.11
CA ALA A 188 -4.98 -9.92 17.73
C ALA A 188 -4.18 -9.14 18.79
N ASN A 189 -4.73 -8.04 19.29
CA ASN A 189 -4.12 -7.26 20.38
C ASN A 189 -3.97 -8.11 21.66
N HIS A 190 -4.98 -8.92 21.99
CA HIS A 190 -4.91 -9.81 23.15
C HIS A 190 -3.80 -10.86 23.01
N VAL A 191 -3.68 -11.50 21.85
CA VAL A 191 -2.60 -12.47 21.56
C VAL A 191 -1.24 -11.81 21.68
N CYS A 192 -1.06 -10.63 21.08
CA CYS A 192 0.18 -9.86 21.16
C CYS A 192 0.56 -9.55 22.62
N ALA A 193 -0.39 -9.04 23.42
CA ALA A 193 -0.18 -8.72 24.83
C ALA A 193 0.21 -9.95 25.67
N ALA A 194 -0.49 -11.07 25.49
CA ALA A 194 -0.20 -12.32 26.19
C ALA A 194 1.21 -12.85 25.86
N LYS A 195 1.61 -12.77 24.59
CA LYS A 195 2.92 -13.25 24.12
C LYS A 195 4.07 -12.37 24.58
N ILE A 196 3.85 -11.06 24.69
CA ILE A 196 4.82 -10.15 25.33
C ILE A 196 4.99 -10.52 26.81
N GLY A 197 3.90 -10.73 27.55
CA GLY A 197 3.97 -11.19 28.94
C GLY A 197 4.77 -12.49 29.09
N GLN A 198 4.47 -13.49 28.24
CA GLN A 198 5.20 -14.76 28.22
C GLN A 198 6.70 -14.58 27.95
N MET A 199 7.07 -13.73 26.98
CA MET A 199 8.48 -13.44 26.66
C MET A 199 9.18 -12.78 27.85
N LEU A 200 8.52 -11.84 28.54
CA LEU A 200 9.09 -11.17 29.71
C LEU A 200 9.35 -12.15 30.85
N ASP A 201 8.44 -13.11 31.09
CA ASP A 201 8.63 -14.17 32.08
C ASP A 201 9.77 -15.13 31.69
N GLU A 202 9.77 -15.61 30.44
CA GLU A 202 10.73 -16.60 29.91
C GLU A 202 12.18 -16.11 29.99
N TYR A 203 12.41 -14.82 29.69
CA TYR A 203 13.76 -14.23 29.68
C TYR A 203 14.09 -13.44 30.96
N GLY A 204 13.21 -13.47 31.97
CA GLY A 204 13.43 -12.78 33.24
C GLY A 204 13.57 -11.27 33.11
N LEU A 205 12.80 -10.65 32.21
CA LEU A 205 12.81 -9.21 31.97
C LEU A 205 11.73 -8.52 32.84
N ASP A 206 12.06 -7.34 33.36
CA ASP A 206 11.13 -6.50 34.14
C ASP A 206 10.23 -5.62 33.26
N GLY A 207 10.55 -5.51 31.96
CA GLY A 207 9.86 -4.71 30.97
C GLY A 207 10.62 -4.67 29.65
N LEU A 208 10.17 -3.83 28.71
CA LEU A 208 10.75 -3.74 27.37
C LEU A 208 11.73 -2.58 27.16
N ASP A 209 11.86 -1.65 28.12
CA ASP A 209 12.62 -0.41 27.93
C ASP A 209 14.08 -0.61 27.52
N ASP A 210 14.83 -1.46 28.23
CA ASP A 210 16.24 -1.67 27.91
C ASP A 210 16.41 -2.35 26.55
N LEU A 211 15.49 -3.29 26.21
CA LEU A 211 15.46 -3.94 24.91
C LEU A 211 15.08 -2.94 23.80
N ALA A 212 14.15 -2.03 24.08
CA ALA A 212 13.72 -0.97 23.19
C ALA A 212 14.87 -0.04 22.83
N GLU A 213 15.61 0.47 23.82
CA GLU A 213 16.78 1.33 23.60
C GLU A 213 17.83 0.64 22.72
N GLU A 214 18.11 -0.64 22.97
CA GLU A 214 19.12 -1.38 22.21
C GLU A 214 18.68 -1.64 20.75
N VAL A 215 17.45 -2.09 20.53
CA VAL A 215 16.92 -2.43 19.20
C VAL A 215 16.70 -1.17 18.35
N ILE A 216 16.12 -0.11 18.91
CA ILE A 216 15.93 1.19 18.24
C ILE A 216 17.28 1.84 17.95
N GLY A 217 18.21 1.82 18.91
CA GLY A 217 19.54 2.40 18.72
C GLY A 217 20.34 1.68 17.63
N ARG A 218 20.16 0.36 17.46
CA ARG A 218 20.83 -0.42 16.41
C ARG A 218 20.33 -0.06 15.01
N THR A 219 19.02 0.00 14.82
CA THR A 219 18.43 0.35 13.51
C THR A 219 18.74 1.78 13.13
N GLU A 220 18.70 2.73 14.07
CA GLU A 220 19.10 4.11 13.82
C GLU A 220 20.55 4.20 13.34
N ARG A 221 21.48 3.53 14.03
CA ARG A 221 22.90 3.52 13.62
C ARG A 221 23.06 2.95 12.22
N SER A 222 22.41 1.83 11.90
CA SER A 222 22.55 1.23 10.57
C SER A 222 22.02 2.17 9.47
N MET A 223 20.83 2.74 9.69
CA MET A 223 20.24 3.68 8.74
C MET A 223 21.16 4.89 8.51
N ARG A 224 21.71 5.48 9.58
CA ARG A 224 22.67 6.60 9.50
C ARG A 224 23.95 6.22 8.74
N GLU A 225 24.50 5.03 8.97
CA GLU A 225 25.68 4.54 8.24
C GLU A 225 25.40 4.25 6.77
N ALA A 226 24.18 3.81 6.42
CA ALA A 226 23.76 3.67 5.03
C ALA A 226 23.65 5.03 4.34
N ILE A 227 23.07 6.03 5.02
CA ILE A 227 22.90 7.39 4.50
C ILE A 227 24.24 8.05 4.18
N LYS A 228 25.24 7.93 5.06
CA LYS A 228 26.59 8.49 4.88
C LYS A 228 27.33 8.04 3.62
N LYS A 229 26.92 6.92 3.02
CA LYS A 229 27.54 6.37 1.80
C LYS A 229 27.11 7.12 0.55
N VAL A 230 26.06 7.93 0.62
CA VAL A 230 25.54 8.71 -0.49
C VAL A 230 26.08 10.13 -0.41
N PRO A 231 26.50 10.74 -1.54
CA PRO A 231 27.01 12.11 -1.53
C PRO A 231 25.98 13.11 -0.99
N ASP A 232 26.44 14.03 -0.15
CA ASP A 232 25.66 15.20 0.27
C ASP A 232 25.18 15.97 -0.96
N GLY A 233 23.93 16.43 -0.92
CA GLY A 233 23.32 17.08 -2.07
C GLY A 233 21.83 17.36 -1.90
N ILE A 234 21.27 17.97 -2.94
CA ILE A 234 19.82 18.18 -3.05
C ILE A 234 19.36 17.58 -4.37
N TYR A 235 18.65 16.46 -4.27
CA TYR A 235 18.16 15.71 -5.41
C TYR A 235 16.69 16.00 -5.64
N ARG A 236 16.29 16.34 -6.87
CA ARG A 236 14.94 16.84 -7.16
C ARG A 236 14.24 16.00 -8.21
N ALA A 237 12.95 15.81 -8.03
CA ALA A 237 12.06 15.29 -9.06
C ALA A 237 10.67 15.91 -8.92
N GLN A 238 9.89 15.78 -9.98
CA GLN A 238 8.48 16.06 -9.98
C GLN A 238 7.73 14.95 -10.72
N GLY A 239 6.49 14.70 -10.32
CA GLY A 239 5.57 13.81 -11.00
C GLY A 239 4.23 14.50 -11.25
N ILE A 240 3.57 14.09 -12.33
CA ILE A 240 2.23 14.56 -12.71
C ILE A 240 1.24 13.42 -12.45
N VAL A 241 0.16 13.74 -11.74
CA VAL A 241 -0.94 12.83 -11.44
C VAL A 241 -2.20 13.36 -12.10
N GLU A 242 -2.92 12.49 -12.81
CA GLU A 242 -4.13 12.87 -13.53
C GLU A 242 -5.31 13.18 -12.59
N GLN A 243 -6.14 14.14 -13.02
CA GLN A 243 -7.42 14.48 -12.39
C GLN A 243 -8.65 14.12 -13.23
N ILE A 244 -9.82 14.35 -12.61
CA ILE A 244 -11.13 14.44 -13.26
C ILE A 244 -11.03 15.33 -14.49
N GLU A 245 -11.66 14.91 -15.59
CA GLU A 245 -11.69 15.65 -16.85
C GLU A 245 -12.16 17.11 -16.63
N GLY A 246 -11.46 18.05 -17.26
CA GLY A 246 -11.73 19.49 -17.12
C GLY A 246 -11.07 20.17 -15.93
N LYS A 247 -10.33 19.44 -15.08
CA LYS A 247 -9.47 20.00 -14.02
C LYS A 247 -7.98 19.95 -14.45
N GLU A 248 -7.18 20.86 -13.91
CA GLU A 248 -5.73 20.83 -14.10
C GLU A 248 -5.11 19.64 -13.35
N ASP A 249 -4.10 19.01 -13.95
CA ASP A 249 -3.42 17.88 -13.34
C ASP A 249 -2.57 18.28 -12.13
N ILE A 250 -2.36 17.31 -11.26
CA ILE A 250 -1.69 17.53 -9.98
C ILE A 250 -0.20 17.36 -10.17
N THR A 251 0.58 18.33 -9.68
CA THR A 251 2.03 18.24 -9.64
C THR A 251 2.48 17.97 -8.22
N ILE A 252 3.22 16.89 -8.01
CA ILE A 252 3.92 16.61 -6.74
C ILE A 252 5.40 16.89 -6.98
N LYS A 253 5.98 17.78 -6.17
CA LYS A 253 7.41 18.12 -6.22
C LYS A 253 8.09 17.54 -5.00
N VAL A 254 9.29 17.01 -5.20
CA VAL A 254 10.12 16.43 -4.13
C VAL A 254 11.54 16.96 -4.27
N ALA A 255 12.11 17.42 -3.15
CA ALA A 255 13.54 17.65 -2.98
C ALA A 255 14.05 16.82 -1.80
N VAL A 256 14.98 15.90 -2.05
CA VAL A 256 15.65 15.11 -1.02
C VAL A 256 16.98 15.78 -0.68
N HIS A 257 17.06 16.34 0.51
CA HIS A 257 18.25 16.96 1.06
C HIS A 257 19.02 15.91 1.87
N LEU A 258 20.22 15.58 1.41
CA LEU A 258 21.15 14.69 2.10
C LEU A 258 22.30 15.50 2.68
N LYS A 259 22.50 15.39 3.99
CA LYS A 259 23.59 16.04 4.70
C LYS A 259 24.14 15.14 5.80
N GLY A 260 25.34 14.61 5.59
CA GLY A 260 25.99 13.68 6.51
C GLY A 260 25.20 12.40 6.68
N SER A 261 24.47 12.27 7.80
CA SER A 261 23.65 11.09 8.12
C SER A 261 22.16 11.39 8.23
N ASP A 262 21.73 12.57 7.81
CA ASP A 262 20.36 13.04 7.94
C ASP A 262 19.74 13.31 6.56
N ILE A 263 18.47 12.97 6.45
CA ILE A 263 17.62 13.20 5.29
C ILE A 263 16.52 14.19 5.67
N MET A 264 16.30 15.18 4.82
CA MET A 264 15.08 15.99 4.85
C MET A 264 14.41 15.94 3.48
N VAL A 265 13.14 15.53 3.44
CA VAL A 265 12.33 15.51 2.23
C VAL A 265 11.40 16.71 2.23
N ASP A 266 11.62 17.64 1.29
CA ASP A 266 10.79 18.83 1.09
C ASP A 266 9.85 18.64 -0.09
N MET A 267 8.56 18.85 0.15
CA MET A 267 7.49 18.79 -0.86
C MET A 267 6.87 20.16 -1.18
N GLU A 268 7.57 21.24 -0.83
CA GLU A 268 7.19 22.60 -1.20
C GLU A 268 7.03 22.76 -2.72
N GLY A 269 5.97 23.48 -3.11
CA GLY A 269 5.60 23.71 -4.51
C GLY A 269 4.76 22.60 -5.16
N SER A 270 4.35 21.57 -4.40
CA SER A 270 3.29 20.65 -4.79
C SER A 270 1.94 21.36 -4.88
N SER A 271 1.02 20.85 -5.71
CA SER A 271 -0.30 21.45 -5.95
C SER A 271 -1.11 21.63 -4.65
N PRO A 272 -2.02 22.62 -4.60
CA PRO A 272 -3.02 22.74 -3.53
C PRO A 272 -3.88 21.48 -3.40
N GLN A 273 -4.50 21.29 -2.24
CA GLN A 273 -5.52 20.26 -2.07
C GLN A 273 -6.65 20.42 -3.10
N VAL A 274 -7.25 19.29 -3.47
CA VAL A 274 -8.24 19.19 -4.55
C VAL A 274 -9.65 19.01 -4.01
N ASP A 275 -10.63 19.37 -4.82
CA ASP A 275 -12.06 19.32 -4.52
C ASP A 275 -12.67 17.96 -4.91
N TRP A 276 -12.01 16.87 -4.49
CA TRP A 276 -12.46 15.49 -4.59
C TRP A 276 -11.64 14.62 -3.59
N GLY A 277 -11.98 13.35 -3.40
CA GLY A 277 -11.41 12.45 -2.39
C GLY A 277 -9.92 12.10 -2.53
N GLY A 278 -9.20 12.70 -3.48
CA GLY A 278 -7.80 12.40 -3.78
C GLY A 278 -6.79 12.93 -2.78
N ASN A 279 -7.21 13.72 -1.79
CA ASN A 279 -6.29 14.40 -0.88
C ASN A 279 -5.57 13.44 0.07
N VAL A 280 -4.36 13.84 0.47
CA VAL A 280 -3.51 13.05 1.35
C VAL A 280 -3.14 13.84 2.60
N VAL A 281 -3.25 13.20 3.77
CA VAL A 281 -2.82 13.75 5.05
C VAL A 281 -1.31 13.58 5.27
N TYR A 282 -0.72 14.40 6.15
CA TYR A 282 0.72 14.35 6.46
C TYR A 282 1.25 12.96 6.80
N ASN A 283 0.57 12.20 7.67
CA ASN A 283 1.09 10.90 8.14
C ASN A 283 1.18 9.86 7.02
N PHE A 284 0.24 9.89 6.06
CA PHE A 284 0.25 8.98 4.92
C PHE A 284 1.32 9.37 3.88
N THR A 285 1.50 10.66 3.66
CA THR A 285 2.62 11.20 2.88
C THR A 285 3.96 10.79 3.49
N TYR A 286 4.10 10.90 4.81
CA TYR A 286 5.26 10.45 5.55
C TYR A 286 5.52 8.95 5.35
N ALA A 287 4.47 8.13 5.44
CA ALA A 287 4.58 6.68 5.28
C ALA A 287 5.21 6.27 3.94
N TYR A 288 4.81 6.90 2.83
CA TYR A 288 5.37 6.58 1.50
C TYR A 288 6.72 7.21 1.20
N VAL A 289 7.05 8.33 1.84
CA VAL A 289 8.44 8.83 1.88
C VAL A 289 9.32 7.85 2.65
N PHE A 290 8.88 7.43 3.83
CA PHE A 290 9.62 6.50 4.67
C PHE A 290 9.82 5.15 3.98
N MET A 291 8.79 4.61 3.36
CA MET A 291 8.88 3.39 2.54
C MET A 291 9.95 3.50 1.44
N ALA A 292 9.97 4.62 0.72
CA ALA A 292 10.97 4.87 -0.31
C ALA A 292 12.39 4.90 0.28
N MET A 293 12.60 5.65 1.37
CA MET A 293 13.92 5.75 1.99
C MET A 293 14.37 4.42 2.57
N LYS A 294 13.52 3.75 3.35
CA LYS A 294 13.84 2.48 4.01
C LYS A 294 14.23 1.41 2.98
N SER A 295 13.48 1.29 1.89
CA SER A 295 13.78 0.32 0.83
C SER A 295 15.09 0.61 0.06
N MET A 296 15.46 1.87 -0.12
CA MET A 296 16.72 2.25 -0.80
C MET A 296 17.95 2.02 0.09
N PHE A 297 17.87 2.39 1.36
CA PHE A 297 19.03 2.45 2.26
C PHE A 297 19.23 1.16 3.05
N GLU A 298 18.17 0.60 3.65
CA GLU A 298 18.26 -0.54 4.56
C GLU A 298 17.05 -1.49 4.39
N PRO A 299 16.87 -2.16 3.24
CA PRO A 299 15.69 -2.98 2.98
C PRO A 299 15.54 -4.19 3.94
N ASP A 300 16.65 -4.76 4.41
CA ASP A 300 16.66 -6.04 5.14
C ASP A 300 16.56 -5.90 6.67
N ILE A 301 16.67 -4.68 7.20
CA ILE A 301 16.57 -4.43 8.64
C ILE A 301 15.10 -4.37 9.06
N PRO A 302 14.67 -5.06 10.13
CA PRO A 302 13.31 -4.95 10.63
C PRO A 302 12.94 -3.50 10.97
N ASN A 303 11.72 -3.09 10.61
CA ASN A 303 11.25 -1.74 10.87
C ASN A 303 10.98 -1.52 12.36
N ASN A 304 11.40 -0.36 12.86
CA ASN A 304 11.04 0.18 14.17
C ASN A 304 11.30 1.70 14.18
N ASP A 305 11.05 2.36 15.31
CA ASP A 305 11.19 3.82 15.46
C ASP A 305 12.60 4.33 15.08
N GLY A 306 13.65 3.51 15.24
CA GLY A 306 15.03 3.90 14.93
C GLY A 306 15.30 4.08 13.43
N CYS A 307 14.62 3.32 12.57
CA CYS A 307 14.71 3.52 11.12
C CYS A 307 14.22 4.91 10.68
N THR A 308 13.31 5.50 11.45
CA THR A 308 12.69 6.79 11.15
C THR A 308 13.52 7.98 11.61
N ALA A 309 14.37 7.80 12.64
CA ALA A 309 15.08 8.85 13.33
C ALA A 309 15.93 9.80 12.43
N PRO A 310 16.62 9.33 11.37
CA PRO A 310 17.39 10.22 10.49
C PRO A 310 16.56 10.86 9.37
N ILE A 311 15.25 10.61 9.29
CA ILE A 311 14.39 11.07 8.20
C ILE A 311 13.39 12.10 8.73
N SER A 312 13.47 13.31 8.19
CA SER A 312 12.50 14.38 8.43
C SER A 312 11.75 14.75 7.14
N MET A 313 10.57 15.34 7.29
CA MET A 313 9.72 15.68 6.15
C MET A 313 9.03 17.02 6.34
N LYS A 314 9.01 17.83 5.28
CA LYS A 314 8.30 19.09 5.18
C LYS A 314 7.29 19.02 4.04
N ALA A 315 6.02 19.22 4.35
CA ALA A 315 4.93 19.26 3.39
C ALA A 315 4.00 20.44 3.73
N PRO A 316 3.77 21.40 2.82
CA PRO A 316 2.93 22.57 3.12
C PRO A 316 1.50 22.17 3.48
N GLU A 317 1.00 22.65 4.62
CA GLU A 317 -0.38 22.41 5.04
C GLU A 317 -1.37 23.08 4.05
N GLY A 318 -2.39 22.35 3.61
CA GLY A 318 -3.30 22.77 2.54
C GLY A 318 -2.84 22.40 1.12
N SER A 319 -1.71 21.70 1.00
CA SER A 319 -1.32 21.05 -0.26
C SER A 319 -2.00 19.68 -0.39
N VAL A 320 -1.97 19.12 -1.61
CA VAL A 320 -2.55 17.81 -1.90
C VAL A 320 -1.88 16.66 -1.14
N VAL A 321 -0.64 16.87 -0.69
CA VAL A 321 0.16 15.92 0.10
C VAL A 321 0.13 16.20 1.61
N ASN A 322 -0.59 17.24 2.05
CA ASN A 322 -0.83 17.54 3.46
C ASN A 322 -2.11 18.39 3.59
N CYS A 323 -3.25 17.77 3.32
CA CYS A 323 -4.53 18.45 3.28
C CYS A 323 -5.06 18.82 4.68
N LYS A 324 -5.92 19.85 4.73
CA LYS A 324 -6.58 20.31 5.95
C LYS A 324 -7.90 19.60 6.17
N PHE A 325 -8.25 19.39 7.45
CA PHE A 325 -9.62 19.03 7.82
C PHE A 325 -10.59 20.15 7.36
N PRO A 326 -11.76 19.83 6.76
CA PRO A 326 -12.37 18.51 6.57
C PRO A 326 -12.27 17.96 5.14
N ALA A 327 -11.16 18.12 4.42
CA ALA A 327 -11.03 17.63 3.04
C ALA A 327 -11.35 16.12 2.92
N ALA A 328 -11.99 15.71 1.81
CA ALA A 328 -12.21 14.30 1.51
C ALA A 328 -10.89 13.56 1.22
N VAL A 329 -10.78 12.34 1.72
CA VAL A 329 -9.56 11.51 1.72
C VAL A 329 -9.82 10.05 1.32
N ALA A 330 -11.06 9.66 1.00
CA ALA A 330 -11.42 8.27 0.65
C ALA A 330 -10.62 7.69 -0.54
N ALA A 331 -10.06 8.53 -1.42
CA ALA A 331 -9.26 8.13 -2.57
C ALA A 331 -7.79 8.56 -2.46
N ARG A 332 -7.29 8.77 -1.23
CA ARG A 332 -5.90 9.21 -0.95
C ARG A 332 -4.82 8.38 -1.67
N MET A 333 -5.08 7.11 -1.97
CA MET A 333 -4.14 6.22 -2.66
C MET A 333 -3.79 6.71 -4.06
N GLN A 334 -4.74 7.38 -4.73
CA GLN A 334 -4.59 7.91 -6.09
C GLN A 334 -3.46 8.92 -6.20
N ILE A 335 -3.09 9.56 -5.09
CA ILE A 335 -2.00 10.54 -5.02
C ILE A 335 -0.86 10.00 -4.18
N GLY A 336 -1.15 9.44 -3.00
CA GLY A 336 -0.12 9.04 -2.05
C GLY A 336 0.83 7.97 -2.57
N HIS A 337 0.38 7.04 -3.43
CA HIS A 337 1.26 6.01 -3.99
C HIS A 337 2.32 6.58 -4.94
N PHE A 338 2.04 7.70 -5.62
CA PHE A 338 3.01 8.34 -6.51
C PHE A 338 4.20 8.93 -5.78
N ILE A 339 4.06 9.24 -4.48
CA ILE A 339 5.13 9.83 -3.66
C ILE A 339 6.38 8.94 -3.69
N THR A 340 6.23 7.62 -3.53
CA THR A 340 7.36 6.69 -3.55
C THR A 340 8.09 6.71 -4.90
N GLU A 341 7.35 6.69 -6.02
CA GLU A 341 7.93 6.73 -7.37
C GLU A 341 8.69 8.03 -7.63
N ILE A 342 8.15 9.17 -7.17
CA ILE A 342 8.79 10.48 -7.35
C ILE A 342 10.04 10.60 -6.48
N VAL A 343 10.01 10.07 -5.25
CA VAL A 343 11.20 9.98 -4.38
C VAL A 343 12.27 9.09 -5.02
N TYR A 344 11.90 7.93 -5.57
CA TYR A 344 12.84 7.08 -6.32
C TYR A 344 13.43 7.81 -7.53
N ARG A 345 12.62 8.59 -8.25
CA ARG A 345 13.11 9.39 -9.38
C ARG A 345 14.11 10.45 -8.94
N ALA A 346 13.86 11.13 -7.82
CA ALA A 346 14.82 12.09 -7.25
C ALA A 346 16.15 11.39 -6.91
N MET A 347 16.08 10.18 -6.35
CA MET A 347 17.25 9.40 -5.93
C MET A 347 17.85 8.51 -7.01
N ALA A 348 17.36 8.55 -8.25
CA ALA A 348 17.77 7.62 -9.29
C ALA A 348 19.26 7.76 -9.65
N GLU A 349 19.75 8.99 -9.84
CA GLU A 349 21.16 9.25 -10.18
C GLU A 349 22.14 8.86 -9.06
N PRO A 350 21.94 9.23 -7.78
CA PRO A 350 22.86 8.82 -6.71
C PRO A 350 22.74 7.33 -6.34
N LEU A 351 21.60 6.69 -6.60
CA LEU A 351 21.31 5.30 -6.21
C LEU A 351 20.71 4.46 -7.34
N PRO A 352 21.34 4.37 -8.53
CA PRO A 352 20.74 3.76 -9.72
C PRO A 352 20.40 2.27 -9.53
N HIS A 353 21.15 1.57 -8.66
CA HIS A 353 20.96 0.15 -8.39
C HIS A 353 20.00 -0.16 -7.22
N ARG A 354 19.35 0.86 -6.63
CA ARG A 354 18.45 0.73 -5.47
C ARG A 354 17.03 1.26 -5.75
N VAL A 355 16.76 1.72 -6.96
CA VAL A 355 15.45 2.23 -7.39
C VAL A 355 14.86 1.37 -8.50
N ILE A 356 13.56 1.56 -8.73
CA ILE A 356 12.85 1.00 -9.87
C ILE A 356 12.28 2.13 -10.74
N ALA A 357 11.95 1.80 -12.00
CA ALA A 357 11.18 2.65 -12.89
C ALA A 357 9.72 2.81 -12.41
N GLY A 358 8.92 3.61 -13.12
CA GLY A 358 7.52 3.80 -12.74
C GLY A 358 6.71 2.51 -12.78
N SER A 359 5.74 2.37 -11.88
CA SER A 359 4.94 1.15 -11.77
C SER A 359 3.50 1.36 -12.23
N GLY A 360 2.95 0.39 -12.95
CA GLY A 360 1.53 0.33 -13.30
C GLY A 360 0.63 -0.04 -12.12
N GLY A 361 1.20 -0.57 -11.05
CA GLY A 361 0.55 -0.67 -9.73
C GLY A 361 0.47 0.66 -8.96
N THR A 362 1.04 1.75 -9.48
CA THR A 362 1.00 3.09 -8.88
C THR A 362 0.06 4.00 -9.70
N PRO A 363 -1.13 4.38 -9.18
CA PRO A 363 -1.68 3.99 -7.88
C PRO A 363 -2.29 2.58 -7.94
N ALA A 364 -2.50 1.98 -6.77
CA ALA A 364 -3.16 0.68 -6.71
C ALA A 364 -4.60 0.83 -7.21
N THR A 365 -5.10 -0.20 -7.89
CA THR A 365 -6.48 -0.20 -8.37
C THR A 365 -7.40 -0.80 -7.32
N MET A 366 -8.31 -0.01 -6.77
CA MET A 366 -9.33 -0.50 -5.84
C MET A 366 -10.72 -0.46 -6.47
N ASN A 367 -11.51 -1.49 -6.23
CA ASN A 367 -12.90 -1.57 -6.67
C ASN A 367 -13.75 -1.87 -5.47
N VAL A 368 -14.84 -1.13 -5.33
CA VAL A 368 -15.84 -1.35 -4.30
C VAL A 368 -17.15 -1.67 -5.00
N LEU A 369 -17.62 -2.89 -4.81
CA LEU A 369 -18.84 -3.41 -5.42
C LEU A 369 -19.86 -3.71 -4.34
N TYR A 370 -21.07 -3.19 -4.51
CA TYR A 370 -22.16 -3.48 -3.58
C TYR A 370 -23.53 -3.45 -4.25
N GLY A 371 -24.48 -4.12 -3.62
CA GLY A 371 -25.84 -4.22 -4.13
C GLY A 371 -26.66 -5.21 -3.32
N ARG A 372 -27.67 -5.79 -3.98
CA ARG A 372 -28.49 -6.85 -3.40
C ARG A 372 -28.47 -8.08 -4.28
N ARG A 373 -28.32 -9.24 -3.66
CA ARG A 373 -28.51 -10.56 -4.29
C ARG A 373 -29.97 -10.73 -4.69
N ASN A 374 -30.26 -11.74 -5.51
CA ASN A 374 -31.63 -12.06 -5.96
C ASN A 374 -32.60 -12.35 -4.80
N ASP A 375 -32.11 -12.83 -3.66
CA ASP A 375 -32.87 -13.09 -2.45
C ASP A 375 -33.04 -11.86 -1.52
N GLY A 376 -32.56 -10.68 -1.95
CA GLY A 376 -32.66 -9.44 -1.20
C GLY A 376 -31.55 -9.19 -0.17
N ARG A 377 -30.69 -10.17 0.11
CA ARG A 377 -29.52 -9.96 0.99
C ARG A 377 -28.55 -8.99 0.35
N ARG A 378 -27.94 -8.13 1.16
CA ARG A 378 -26.90 -7.20 0.70
C ARG A 378 -25.59 -7.96 0.46
N PHE A 379 -24.79 -7.45 -0.47
CA PHE A 379 -23.38 -7.81 -0.58
C PHE A 379 -22.55 -6.53 -0.68
N HIS A 380 -21.32 -6.62 -0.20
CA HIS A 380 -20.31 -5.57 -0.27
C HIS A 380 -18.97 -6.26 -0.46
N SER A 381 -18.14 -5.78 -1.39
CA SER A 381 -16.83 -6.36 -1.65
C SER A 381 -15.85 -5.26 -2.05
N VAL A 382 -14.68 -5.27 -1.43
CA VAL A 382 -13.55 -4.40 -1.76
C VAL A 382 -12.45 -5.27 -2.35
N ARG A 383 -11.89 -4.84 -3.48
CA ARG A 383 -10.78 -5.52 -4.14
C ARG A 383 -9.69 -4.55 -4.52
N ILE A 384 -8.50 -4.80 -3.99
CA ILE A 384 -7.27 -4.09 -4.36
C ILE A 384 -6.47 -4.96 -5.33
N ARG A 385 -5.92 -4.32 -6.36
CA ARG A 385 -5.17 -4.99 -7.44
C ARG A 385 -3.97 -4.15 -7.83
N GLY A 386 -2.94 -4.86 -8.27
CA GLY A 386 -1.72 -4.31 -8.82
C GLY A 386 -1.68 -4.31 -10.34
N GLY A 387 -0.66 -3.64 -10.88
CA GLY A 387 -0.30 -3.66 -12.29
C GLY A 387 1.11 -4.22 -12.47
N GLY A 388 1.75 -3.89 -13.60
CA GLY A 388 3.15 -4.22 -13.80
C GLY A 388 4.06 -3.36 -12.91
N MET A 389 4.97 -3.99 -12.17
CA MET A 389 5.98 -3.26 -11.39
C MET A 389 7.06 -2.70 -12.33
N GLY A 390 7.60 -1.52 -12.02
CA GLY A 390 8.72 -0.96 -12.77
C GLY A 390 9.97 -1.83 -12.70
N ALA A 391 10.74 -1.87 -13.78
CA ALA A 391 12.01 -2.60 -13.82
C ALA A 391 13.09 -1.92 -12.97
N SER A 392 14.06 -2.70 -12.53
CA SER A 392 15.25 -2.20 -11.80
C SER A 392 16.51 -2.36 -12.64
N ALA A 393 17.63 -1.84 -12.17
CA ALA A 393 18.94 -2.12 -12.79
C ALA A 393 19.32 -3.61 -12.82
N ARG A 394 18.73 -4.42 -11.92
CA ARG A 394 19.14 -5.80 -11.64
C ARG A 394 18.22 -6.85 -12.25
N ARG A 395 16.95 -6.51 -12.47
CA ARG A 395 15.93 -7.47 -12.89
C ARG A 395 14.74 -6.76 -13.54
N ASP A 396 14.04 -7.53 -14.37
CA ASP A 396 12.71 -7.17 -14.88
C ASP A 396 11.73 -6.91 -13.73
N GLY A 397 10.71 -6.13 -14.03
CA GLY A 397 9.62 -5.83 -13.11
C GLY A 397 8.69 -7.04 -12.92
N GLU A 398 8.24 -7.24 -11.69
CA GLU A 398 7.24 -8.28 -11.37
C GLU A 398 5.86 -7.95 -11.94
N TYR A 399 5.08 -8.99 -12.22
CA TYR A 399 3.74 -8.85 -12.82
C TYR A 399 2.67 -8.80 -11.72
N CYS A 400 1.60 -8.03 -11.92
CA CYS A 400 0.44 -7.98 -11.02
C CYS A 400 0.73 -7.58 -9.56
N TYR A 401 1.67 -6.65 -9.34
CA TYR A 401 2.12 -6.25 -8.00
C TYR A 401 1.48 -4.94 -7.53
N ILE A 402 1.06 -4.86 -6.27
CA ILE A 402 0.38 -3.70 -5.66
C ILE A 402 1.41 -2.68 -5.16
N PHE A 403 2.43 -2.37 -5.96
CA PHE A 403 3.46 -1.39 -5.56
C PHE A 403 2.86 0.01 -5.36
N PRO A 404 3.33 0.86 -4.41
CA PRO A 404 4.32 0.63 -3.36
C PRO A 404 3.75 0.01 -2.07
N ALA A 405 2.53 -0.52 -2.11
CA ALA A 405 1.91 -1.26 -1.02
C ALA A 405 2.21 -2.76 -1.13
N ASN A 406 1.62 -3.54 -0.24
CA ASN A 406 1.56 -4.98 -0.32
C ASN A 406 0.09 -5.43 -0.22
N GLY A 407 -0.14 -6.71 -0.49
CA GLY A 407 -1.47 -7.30 -0.47
C GLY A 407 -1.48 -8.55 -1.35
N ALA A 408 -2.32 -9.50 -0.98
CA ALA A 408 -2.53 -10.72 -1.74
C ALA A 408 -3.70 -10.56 -2.70
N ASN A 409 -3.68 -11.33 -3.79
CA ASN A 409 -4.84 -11.39 -4.68
C ASN A 409 -5.95 -12.22 -4.04
N THR A 410 -7.15 -11.66 -3.89
CA THR A 410 -8.34 -12.46 -3.58
C THR A 410 -8.59 -13.48 -4.71
N PRO A 411 -8.71 -14.78 -4.40
CA PRO A 411 -9.07 -15.80 -5.39
C PRO A 411 -10.40 -15.48 -6.09
N VAL A 412 -10.53 -15.92 -7.35
CA VAL A 412 -11.77 -15.70 -8.12
C VAL A 412 -12.95 -16.39 -7.44
N GLU A 413 -12.78 -17.63 -7.03
CA GLU A 413 -13.82 -18.43 -6.36
C GLU A 413 -14.34 -17.78 -5.07
N ILE A 414 -13.45 -17.17 -4.28
CA ILE A 414 -13.85 -16.43 -3.07
C ILE A 414 -14.68 -15.20 -3.45
N PHE A 415 -14.25 -14.45 -4.46
CA PHE A 415 -15.00 -13.27 -4.93
C PHE A 415 -16.39 -13.63 -5.48
N GLU A 416 -16.49 -14.70 -6.27
CA GLU A 416 -17.78 -15.18 -6.82
C GLU A 416 -18.67 -15.85 -5.76
N SER A 417 -18.09 -16.32 -4.65
CA SER A 417 -18.86 -16.72 -3.47
C SER A 417 -19.41 -15.51 -2.72
N ASP A 418 -18.57 -14.50 -2.49
CA ASP A 418 -18.90 -13.32 -1.68
C ASP A 418 -19.79 -12.30 -2.43
N THR A 419 -19.89 -12.40 -3.75
CA THR A 419 -20.71 -11.53 -4.59
C THR A 419 -21.57 -12.32 -5.58
N PRO A 420 -22.65 -11.76 -6.15
CA PRO A 420 -23.39 -12.38 -7.24
C PRO A 420 -22.79 -12.04 -8.61
N LEU A 421 -21.49 -11.79 -8.69
CA LEU A 421 -20.80 -11.32 -9.91
C LEU A 421 -19.83 -12.39 -10.41
N LEU A 422 -19.56 -12.39 -11.72
CA LEU A 422 -18.70 -13.38 -12.36
C LEU A 422 -17.44 -12.73 -12.95
N VAL A 423 -16.32 -13.43 -12.85
CA VAL A 423 -15.05 -13.06 -13.48
C VAL A 423 -14.90 -13.89 -14.76
N GLU A 424 -15.24 -13.31 -15.91
CA GLU A 424 -15.12 -14.01 -17.20
C GLU A 424 -13.67 -14.19 -17.64
N LYS A 425 -12.80 -13.25 -17.28
CA LYS A 425 -11.40 -13.28 -17.72
C LYS A 425 -10.47 -12.65 -16.70
N ARG A 426 -9.28 -13.25 -16.57
CA ARG A 426 -8.12 -12.71 -15.84
C ARG A 426 -6.85 -13.13 -16.57
N GLU A 427 -6.13 -12.18 -17.17
CA GLU A 427 -4.95 -12.47 -17.99
C GLU A 427 -3.90 -11.35 -17.94
N LEU A 428 -2.66 -11.68 -18.29
CA LEU A 428 -1.62 -10.69 -18.54
C LEU A 428 -1.82 -10.05 -19.91
N LEU A 429 -1.41 -8.79 -20.04
CA LEU A 429 -1.48 -8.06 -21.31
C LEU A 429 -0.10 -8.14 -22.01
N THR A 430 -0.02 -8.87 -23.12
CA THR A 430 1.17 -8.90 -23.99
C THR A 430 1.58 -7.48 -24.39
N ASP A 431 2.89 -7.23 -24.46
CA ASP A 431 3.50 -5.93 -24.82
C ASP A 431 3.20 -4.75 -23.90
N SER A 432 2.54 -4.99 -22.75
CA SER A 432 2.17 -3.91 -21.84
C SER A 432 3.30 -3.42 -20.93
N GLY A 433 4.32 -4.25 -20.70
CA GLY A 433 5.50 -3.88 -19.92
C GLY A 433 6.45 -3.01 -20.75
N GLY A 434 6.91 -1.92 -20.18
CA GLY A 434 7.80 -0.96 -20.83
C GLY A 434 9.10 -1.63 -21.28
N PRO A 435 9.45 -1.53 -22.58
CA PRO A 435 10.71 -2.06 -23.08
C PRO A 435 11.93 -1.44 -22.38
N GLY A 436 12.94 -2.26 -22.13
CA GLY A 436 14.21 -1.80 -21.57
C GLY A 436 15.22 -2.94 -21.58
N ARG A 437 16.47 -2.65 -21.17
CA ARG A 437 17.45 -3.70 -20.90
C ARG A 437 16.85 -4.71 -19.91
N MET A 438 16.23 -4.17 -18.87
CA MET A 438 15.25 -4.87 -18.04
C MET A 438 13.84 -4.37 -18.39
N LYS A 439 12.91 -5.28 -18.68
CA LYS A 439 11.54 -4.98 -19.08
C LYS A 439 10.68 -4.72 -17.85
N GLY A 440 9.77 -3.74 -17.95
CA GLY A 440 8.73 -3.54 -16.95
C GLY A 440 7.81 -4.75 -16.80
N GLY A 441 7.16 -4.85 -15.65
CA GLY A 441 6.15 -5.87 -15.43
C GLY A 441 4.97 -5.70 -16.37
N LEU A 442 4.30 -6.80 -16.74
CA LEU A 442 3.10 -6.70 -17.56
C LEU A 442 1.91 -6.19 -16.75
N GLY A 443 1.09 -5.38 -17.41
CA GLY A 443 -0.27 -5.07 -17.00
C GLY A 443 -1.18 -6.30 -17.07
N ARG A 444 -2.41 -6.13 -16.62
CA ARG A 444 -3.37 -7.22 -16.45
C ARG A 444 -4.77 -6.77 -16.85
N ARG A 445 -5.49 -7.66 -17.53
CA ARG A 445 -6.92 -7.52 -17.79
C ARG A 445 -7.77 -8.30 -16.80
N MET A 446 -8.88 -7.70 -16.41
CA MET A 446 -9.97 -8.38 -15.72
C MET A 446 -11.31 -8.01 -16.37
N ILE A 447 -12.12 -9.02 -16.67
CA ILE A 447 -13.49 -8.84 -17.18
C ILE A 447 -14.45 -9.34 -16.12
N LEU A 448 -15.35 -8.46 -15.68
CA LEU A 448 -16.46 -8.76 -14.79
C LEU A 448 -17.77 -8.73 -15.57
N LYS A 449 -18.63 -9.72 -15.32
CA LYS A 449 -20.01 -9.75 -15.83
C LYS A 449 -20.99 -9.69 -14.67
N VAL A 450 -22.01 -8.86 -14.80
CA VAL A 450 -23.22 -8.94 -13.96
C VAL A 450 -24.13 -10.01 -14.56
N PRO A 451 -24.44 -11.10 -13.85
CA PRO A 451 -25.32 -12.15 -14.38
C PRO A 451 -26.69 -11.60 -14.78
N ASP A 452 -27.23 -12.15 -15.88
CA ASP A 452 -28.53 -11.84 -16.49
C ASP A 452 -29.50 -13.03 -16.50
N ASP A 453 -29.17 -14.08 -15.76
CA ASP A 453 -29.96 -15.30 -15.60
C ASP A 453 -30.74 -15.33 -14.27
N SER A 454 -31.17 -16.52 -13.82
CA SER A 454 -31.87 -16.69 -12.54
C SER A 454 -31.08 -16.25 -11.31
N TYR A 455 -29.76 -16.07 -11.43
CA TYR A 455 -28.88 -15.61 -10.36
C TYR A 455 -28.60 -14.10 -10.42
N ALA A 456 -29.20 -13.39 -11.38
CA ALA A 456 -29.04 -11.95 -11.54
C ALA A 456 -29.31 -11.19 -10.23
N PRO A 457 -28.40 -10.28 -9.80
CA PRO A 457 -28.65 -9.43 -8.64
C PRO A 457 -29.81 -8.48 -8.90
N ILE A 458 -30.43 -7.99 -7.81
CA ILE A 458 -31.45 -6.95 -7.91
C ILE A 458 -30.76 -5.65 -8.34
N PRO A 459 -31.14 -5.05 -9.48
CA PRO A 459 -30.49 -3.84 -9.96
C PRO A 459 -30.81 -2.61 -9.09
N PRO A 460 -29.92 -1.60 -9.07
CA PRO A 460 -28.58 -1.62 -9.68
C PRO A 460 -27.53 -2.31 -8.78
N VAL A 461 -26.49 -2.86 -9.41
CA VAL A 461 -25.20 -3.10 -8.76
C VAL A 461 -24.37 -1.83 -8.87
N TYR A 462 -23.72 -1.43 -7.79
CA TYR A 462 -22.87 -0.24 -7.76
C TYR A 462 -21.40 -0.63 -7.82
N LEU A 463 -20.63 0.09 -8.62
CA LEU A 463 -19.18 -0.03 -8.75
C LEU A 463 -18.55 1.35 -8.54
N GLY A 464 -17.84 1.51 -7.42
CA GLY A 464 -16.85 2.57 -7.24
C GLY A 464 -15.48 2.03 -7.64
N ILE A 465 -14.70 2.81 -8.37
CA ILE A 465 -13.32 2.45 -8.74
C ILE A 465 -12.39 3.58 -8.30
N GLN A 466 -11.20 3.21 -7.88
CA GLN A 466 -10.09 4.12 -7.66
C GLN A 466 -8.91 3.56 -8.45
N ALA A 467 -8.53 4.22 -9.53
CA ALA A 467 -7.37 3.83 -10.34
C ALA A 467 -6.83 5.05 -11.10
N GLY A 468 -5.61 4.91 -11.59
CA GLY A 468 -4.96 5.89 -12.45
C GLY A 468 -4.13 5.21 -13.55
N ARG A 469 -3.27 6.00 -14.19
CA ARG A 469 -2.51 5.68 -15.41
C ARG A 469 -3.34 5.60 -16.69
N TYR A 470 -4.49 6.29 -16.74
CA TYR A 470 -5.32 6.36 -17.96
C TYR A 470 -4.74 7.34 -18.99
N ARG A 471 -4.19 8.48 -18.54
CA ARG A 471 -3.57 9.48 -19.41
C ARG A 471 -2.05 9.39 -19.40
N TYR A 472 -1.43 9.22 -18.24
CA TYR A 472 0.02 9.18 -18.07
C TYR A 472 0.51 7.76 -17.79
N PRO A 473 1.30 7.14 -18.70
CA PRO A 473 1.81 5.80 -18.47
C PRO A 473 2.93 5.80 -17.41
N PRO A 474 3.25 4.63 -16.83
CA PRO A 474 4.43 4.48 -15.97
C PRO A 474 5.71 4.73 -16.76
N GLU A 475 6.51 5.70 -16.31
CA GLU A 475 7.72 6.14 -17.02
C GLU A 475 8.86 5.14 -16.87
N GLY A 476 9.65 4.96 -17.92
CA GLY A 476 10.90 4.21 -17.86
C GLY A 476 12.04 5.00 -17.24
N LEU A 477 13.16 4.33 -16.95
CA LEU A 477 14.33 4.93 -16.32
C LEU A 477 15.61 4.62 -17.11
N PHE A 478 16.53 5.59 -17.18
CA PHE A 478 17.83 5.47 -17.86
C PHE A 478 17.75 4.94 -19.30
N GLY A 479 16.82 5.44 -20.11
CA GLY A 479 16.61 5.01 -21.49
C GLY A 479 15.65 3.83 -21.67
N GLY A 480 15.11 3.30 -20.58
CA GLY A 480 13.94 2.42 -20.63
C GLY A 480 12.69 3.19 -21.04
N TRP A 481 11.78 2.49 -21.70
CA TRP A 481 10.54 3.06 -22.25
C TRP A 481 9.40 2.95 -21.24
N ALA A 482 8.35 3.76 -21.46
CA ALA A 482 7.15 3.73 -20.64
C ALA A 482 6.35 2.42 -20.84
N GLY A 483 5.64 2.00 -19.80
CA GLY A 483 4.67 0.90 -19.90
C GLY A 483 3.36 1.33 -20.60
N ALA A 484 2.47 0.36 -20.84
CA ALA A 484 1.14 0.63 -21.35
C ALA A 484 0.24 1.30 -20.28
N LYS A 485 -0.75 2.05 -20.76
CA LYS A 485 -1.75 2.74 -19.93
C LYS A 485 -2.80 1.77 -19.38
N ALA A 486 -3.49 2.20 -18.33
CA ALA A 486 -4.67 1.53 -17.82
C ALA A 486 -5.91 1.83 -18.69
N SER A 487 -6.95 1.01 -18.57
CA SER A 487 -8.25 1.24 -19.22
C SER A 487 -9.41 0.79 -18.32
N PHE A 488 -10.53 1.51 -18.38
CA PHE A 488 -11.76 1.15 -17.66
C PHE A 488 -12.95 1.35 -18.59
N LEU A 489 -13.62 0.25 -18.94
CA LEU A 489 -14.73 0.23 -19.87
C LEU A 489 -15.95 -0.44 -19.25
N VAL A 490 -17.13 0.10 -19.55
CA VAL A 490 -18.44 -0.49 -19.25
C VAL A 490 -19.18 -0.65 -20.56
N ASN A 491 -19.49 -1.90 -20.95
CA ASN A 491 -20.12 -2.24 -22.22
C ASN A 491 -19.39 -1.63 -23.44
N GLY A 492 -18.06 -1.61 -23.40
CA GLY A 492 -17.21 -1.06 -24.45
C GLY A 492 -17.06 0.46 -24.46
N ASN A 493 -17.78 1.19 -23.60
CA ASN A 493 -17.67 2.64 -23.47
C ASN A 493 -16.76 3.02 -22.29
N PRO A 494 -16.06 4.17 -22.32
CA PRO A 494 -15.29 4.66 -21.18
C PRO A 494 -16.14 4.76 -19.91
N GLY A 495 -15.66 4.14 -18.83
CA GLY A 495 -16.26 4.28 -17.49
C GLY A 495 -15.76 5.53 -16.77
N ASN A 496 -16.42 5.91 -15.68
CA ASN A 496 -15.99 7.03 -14.82
C ASN A 496 -15.11 6.52 -13.66
N PRO A 497 -13.80 6.83 -13.64
CA PRO A 497 -12.90 6.31 -12.61
C PRO A 497 -12.93 7.07 -11.27
N TYR A 498 -13.79 8.09 -11.15
CA TYR A 498 -13.95 8.89 -9.93
C TYR A 498 -15.36 8.76 -9.33
N GLY A 499 -16.35 8.48 -10.18
CA GLY A 499 -17.75 8.43 -9.81
C GLY A 499 -18.23 7.04 -9.36
N LEU A 500 -19.54 6.96 -9.16
CA LEU A 500 -20.24 5.72 -8.85
C LEU A 500 -20.96 5.18 -10.09
N THR A 501 -20.44 4.09 -10.65
CA THR A 501 -21.03 3.42 -11.81
C THR A 501 -22.22 2.56 -11.38
N ARG A 502 -23.33 2.64 -12.11
CA ARG A 502 -24.53 1.83 -11.89
C ARG A 502 -24.62 0.78 -13.00
N LEU A 503 -24.59 -0.49 -12.60
CA LEU A 503 -24.62 -1.64 -13.48
C LEU A 503 -25.96 -2.37 -13.38
N ASN A 504 -26.42 -2.89 -14.51
CA ASN A 504 -27.59 -3.75 -14.65
C ASN A 504 -27.17 -5.19 -14.96
N PRO A 505 -28.05 -6.17 -14.74
CA PRO A 505 -27.90 -7.52 -15.27
C PRO A 505 -27.50 -7.50 -16.75
N GLY A 506 -26.44 -8.23 -17.10
CA GLY A 506 -25.89 -8.32 -18.46
C GLY A 506 -24.74 -7.37 -18.74
N ASP A 507 -24.50 -6.35 -17.90
CA ASP A 507 -23.39 -5.42 -18.09
C ASP A 507 -22.03 -6.10 -17.93
N ILE A 508 -21.09 -5.70 -18.78
CA ILE A 508 -19.70 -6.17 -18.81
C ILE A 508 -18.78 -5.01 -18.46
N VAL A 509 -17.89 -5.25 -17.51
CA VAL A 509 -16.87 -4.29 -17.06
C VAL A 509 -15.48 -4.83 -17.39
N VAL A 510 -14.72 -4.10 -18.19
CA VAL A 510 -13.33 -4.41 -18.53
C VAL A 510 -12.41 -3.44 -17.80
N MET A 511 -11.45 -3.98 -17.06
CA MET A 511 -10.44 -3.21 -16.34
C MET A 511 -9.06 -3.72 -16.71
N ASP A 512 -8.27 -2.85 -17.35
CA ASP A 512 -6.87 -3.09 -17.65
C ASP A 512 -6.02 -2.27 -16.68
N ALA A 513 -5.17 -2.94 -15.90
CA ALA A 513 -4.12 -2.30 -15.12
C ALA A 513 -2.91 -2.02 -16.03
N ALA A 514 -2.26 -0.88 -15.81
CA ALA A 514 -1.05 -0.47 -16.53
C ALA A 514 0.11 -1.46 -16.35
N GLY A 515 1.03 -1.50 -17.32
CA GLY A 515 2.32 -2.19 -17.18
C GLY A 515 3.37 -1.30 -16.50
N GLY A 516 4.50 -1.85 -16.08
CA GLY A 516 5.60 -1.08 -15.48
C GLY A 516 6.50 -0.44 -16.54
N GLY A 517 7.25 0.60 -16.17
CA GLY A 517 8.30 1.17 -17.01
C GLY A 517 9.53 0.28 -17.11
N GLY A 518 10.25 0.36 -18.24
CA GLY A 518 11.51 -0.35 -18.46
C GLY A 518 12.71 0.36 -17.83
N TYR A 519 13.84 -0.35 -17.72
CA TYR A 519 15.10 0.17 -17.21
C TYR A 519 16.23 -0.08 -18.21
N GLY A 520 16.96 0.98 -18.60
CA GLY A 520 18.03 0.87 -19.58
C GLY A 520 17.50 0.75 -21.02
N SER A 521 18.37 0.96 -22.02
CA SER A 521 17.96 0.88 -23.43
C SER A 521 17.43 -0.53 -23.81
N PRO A 522 16.28 -0.66 -24.49
CA PRO A 522 15.76 -1.94 -24.98
C PRO A 522 16.75 -2.71 -25.88
N LEU A 523 17.57 -1.99 -26.64
CA LEU A 523 18.56 -2.58 -27.56
C LEU A 523 19.74 -3.23 -26.82
N GLU A 524 19.84 -3.04 -25.49
CA GLU A 524 20.82 -3.71 -24.63
C GLU A 524 20.27 -5.00 -23.99
N ARG A 525 18.97 -5.30 -24.13
CA ARG A 525 18.38 -6.52 -23.57
C ARG A 525 19.04 -7.76 -24.19
N ASN A 526 19.25 -8.80 -23.38
CA ASN A 526 19.73 -10.08 -23.88
C ASN A 526 18.72 -10.65 -24.90
N PRO A 527 19.11 -10.91 -26.17
CA PRO A 527 18.21 -11.47 -27.18
C PRO A 527 17.54 -12.78 -26.78
N GLU A 528 18.23 -13.63 -25.99
CA GLU A 528 17.65 -14.90 -25.53
C GLU A 528 16.49 -14.68 -24.57
N CYS A 529 16.58 -13.69 -23.68
CA CYS A 529 15.46 -13.31 -22.82
C CYS A 529 14.27 -12.80 -23.65
N VAL A 530 14.52 -12.09 -24.76
CA VAL A 530 13.44 -11.65 -25.67
C VAL A 530 12.78 -12.85 -26.36
N SER A 531 13.57 -13.83 -26.80
CA SER A 531 13.03 -15.07 -27.37
C SER A 531 12.15 -15.83 -26.37
N GLU A 532 12.60 -15.96 -25.12
CA GLU A 532 11.82 -16.56 -24.03
C GLU A 532 10.53 -15.78 -23.76
N ASP A 533 10.61 -14.46 -23.66
CA ASP A 533 9.44 -13.60 -23.47
C ASP A 533 8.41 -13.76 -24.60
N VAL A 534 8.85 -13.99 -25.84
CA VAL A 534 7.94 -14.25 -26.97
C VAL A 534 7.29 -15.64 -26.86
N ARG A 535 8.04 -16.66 -26.43
CA ARG A 535 7.48 -18.00 -26.18
C ARG A 535 6.42 -18.00 -25.09
N GLU A 536 6.64 -17.23 -24.03
CA GLU A 536 5.70 -17.07 -22.91
C GLU A 536 4.52 -16.12 -23.23
N GLY A 537 4.53 -15.48 -24.41
CA GLY A 537 3.49 -14.52 -24.82
C GLY A 537 3.55 -13.18 -24.06
N TYR A 538 4.67 -12.87 -23.41
CA TYR A 538 4.88 -11.60 -22.72
C TYR A 538 5.21 -10.48 -23.70
N ILE A 539 5.95 -10.81 -24.76
CA ILE A 539 6.31 -9.92 -25.87
C ILE A 539 5.76 -10.53 -27.17
N SER A 540 5.22 -9.74 -28.07
CA SER A 540 4.83 -10.21 -29.40
C SER A 540 6.03 -10.33 -30.34
N LEU A 541 5.90 -11.13 -31.39
CA LEU A 541 6.90 -11.21 -32.47
C LEU A 541 7.24 -9.84 -33.08
N ALA A 542 6.25 -8.96 -33.21
CA ALA A 542 6.45 -7.62 -33.71
C ALA A 542 7.28 -6.78 -32.72
N ALA A 543 6.90 -6.77 -31.44
CA ALA A 543 7.62 -6.03 -30.41
C ALA A 543 9.07 -6.52 -30.22
N ALA A 544 9.35 -7.82 -30.35
CA ALA A 544 10.71 -8.37 -30.30
C ALA A 544 11.63 -7.69 -31.35
N ARG A 545 11.11 -7.51 -32.57
CA ARG A 545 11.82 -6.84 -33.66
C ARG A 545 11.87 -5.33 -33.46
N ASP A 546 10.72 -4.71 -33.25
CA ASP A 546 10.55 -3.26 -33.34
C ASP A 546 11.07 -2.53 -32.10
N HIS A 547 10.91 -3.12 -30.92
CA HIS A 547 11.32 -2.51 -29.66
C HIS A 547 12.72 -2.95 -29.23
N TYR A 548 13.08 -4.22 -29.42
CA TYR A 548 14.34 -4.78 -28.92
C TYR A 548 15.40 -5.02 -30.00
N GLY A 549 15.03 -4.84 -31.28
CA GLY A 549 15.91 -5.12 -32.42
C GLY A 549 16.28 -6.60 -32.55
N VAL A 550 15.47 -7.52 -32.01
CA VAL A 550 15.75 -8.96 -32.00
C VAL A 550 15.00 -9.63 -33.13
N VAL A 551 15.73 -10.37 -33.96
CA VAL A 551 15.17 -11.16 -35.06
C VAL A 551 15.10 -12.61 -34.63
N LEU A 552 13.91 -13.19 -34.68
CA LEU A 552 13.66 -14.61 -34.37
C LEU A 552 13.38 -15.38 -35.67
N ARG A 553 13.88 -16.62 -35.77
CA ARG A 553 13.70 -17.51 -36.93
C ARG A 553 13.05 -18.82 -36.52
N GLY A 554 12.32 -19.41 -37.47
CA GLY A 554 11.70 -20.72 -37.31
C GLY A 554 10.54 -20.74 -36.33
N ASP A 555 9.85 -21.88 -36.27
CA ASP A 555 8.72 -22.09 -35.36
C ASP A 555 9.17 -22.23 -33.90
N ASP A 556 10.46 -22.52 -33.66
CA ASP A 556 11.06 -22.61 -32.33
C ASP A 556 11.59 -21.27 -31.79
N LEU A 557 11.35 -20.18 -32.54
CA LEU A 557 11.61 -18.80 -32.12
C LEU A 557 13.07 -18.54 -31.74
N ARG A 558 14.03 -19.21 -32.38
CA ARG A 558 15.47 -19.01 -32.08
C ARG A 558 15.95 -17.63 -32.50
N VAL A 559 16.85 -17.07 -31.69
CA VAL A 559 17.53 -15.82 -32.02
C VAL A 559 18.40 -16.01 -33.26
N ASP A 560 18.33 -15.05 -34.18
CA ASP A 560 19.27 -14.87 -35.27
C ASP A 560 20.30 -13.80 -34.89
N PRO A 561 21.53 -14.19 -34.49
CA PRO A 561 22.51 -13.25 -33.96
C PRO A 561 22.94 -12.20 -34.99
N ASP A 562 23.10 -12.60 -36.25
CA ASP A 562 23.60 -11.72 -37.31
C ASP A 562 22.55 -10.67 -37.68
N ALA A 563 21.30 -11.08 -37.93
CA ALA A 563 20.25 -10.12 -38.26
C ALA A 563 19.87 -9.25 -37.05
N THR A 564 19.93 -9.79 -35.83
CA THR A 564 19.74 -9.00 -34.60
C THR A 564 20.82 -7.92 -34.48
N SER A 565 22.08 -8.27 -34.72
CA SER A 565 23.19 -7.31 -34.68
C SER A 565 23.05 -6.21 -35.75
N GLN A 566 22.70 -6.59 -36.97
CA GLN A 566 22.44 -5.64 -38.07
C GLN A 566 21.26 -4.72 -37.75
N LEU A 567 20.14 -5.27 -37.28
CA LEU A 567 18.95 -4.50 -36.93
C LEU A 567 19.24 -3.53 -35.80
N ARG A 568 19.87 -3.97 -34.70
CA ARG A 568 20.27 -3.09 -33.59
C ARG A 568 21.24 -2.00 -34.02
N THR A 569 22.15 -2.27 -34.95
CA THR A 569 23.04 -1.24 -35.50
C THR A 569 22.24 -0.19 -36.26
N SER A 570 21.32 -0.63 -37.13
CA SER A 570 20.47 0.29 -37.91
C SER A 570 19.59 1.18 -37.03
N LEU A 571 19.00 0.61 -35.96
CA LEU A 571 18.14 1.32 -35.00
C LEU A 571 18.90 2.28 -34.08
N LYS A 572 20.23 2.16 -33.96
CA LYS A 572 21.06 3.12 -33.21
C LYS A 572 21.50 4.31 -34.05
N THR A 573 21.54 4.15 -35.38
CA THR A 573 22.06 5.14 -36.33
C THR A 573 20.99 5.99 -37.01
N GLY A 574 19.74 5.52 -37.01
CA GLY A 574 18.56 6.28 -37.42
C GLY A 574 17.84 6.81 -36.21
#